data_AF-A0A5B8S3H5-F1
#
_entry.id   AF-A0A5B8S3H5-F1
#
_cell.length_a   1.000
_cell.length_b   1.000
_cell.length_c   1.000
_cell.angle_alpha   90.00
_cell.angle_beta   90.00
_cell.angle_gamma   90.00
#
_symmetry.space_group_name_H-M   'P 1'
#
loop_
_entity.id
_entity.type
_entity.pdbx_description
1 polymer ?
#
loop_
_entity_poly.entity_id
_entity_poly.type
_entity_poly.pdbx_seq_one_letter_code
_entity_poly.pdbx_strand_id
1 'polypeptide(L)'
;MDTPQPVESYVVTIESSVTTKHELFSRITDKVHLGLSRFSGWDAFEEFLLSTLETRNIVIQVVNDDLSGLSESDRRLYLRLMEDAAREFPQKLFLE
;
A
#
# COMPACT_ATOMS: atom_id res chain seq x y z
N MET A 1 12.63 -30.75 3.37
CA MET A 1 13.42 -29.52 3.52
C MET A 1 12.54 -28.40 3.01
N ASP A 2 11.91 -27.65 3.91
CA ASP A 2 11.18 -26.44 3.53
C ASP A 2 12.23 -25.39 3.19
N THR A 3 12.37 -25.07 1.90
CA THR A 3 13.26 -23.99 1.50
C THR A 3 12.48 -22.73 1.80
N PRO A 4 12.94 -21.81 2.68
CA PRO A 4 12.18 -20.60 2.96
C PRO A 4 11.96 -19.88 1.63
N GLN A 5 10.69 -19.73 1.25
CA GLN A 5 10.34 -19.02 0.02
C GLN A 5 10.95 -17.62 0.10
N PRO A 6 11.57 -17.11 -0.98
CA PRO A 6 12.13 -15.77 -0.97
C PRO A 6 11.01 -14.77 -0.66
N VAL A 7 11.22 -13.95 0.37
CA VAL A 7 10.33 -12.85 0.70
C VAL A 7 10.47 -11.81 -0.41
N GLU A 8 9.42 -11.59 -1.18
CA GLU A 8 9.43 -10.54 -2.20
C GLU A 8 9.36 -9.19 -1.49
N SER A 9 10.26 -8.27 -1.84
CA SER A 9 10.32 -6.93 -1.23
C SER A 9 10.00 -5.87 -2.27
N TYR A 10 9.10 -4.97 -1.91
CA TYR A 10 8.57 -3.92 -2.75
C TYR A 10 8.78 -2.57 -2.08
N VAL A 11 9.24 -1.58 -2.86
CA VAL A 11 9.32 -0.19 -2.43
C VAL A 11 8.35 0.63 -3.27
N VAL A 12 7.45 1.33 -2.59
CA VAL A 12 6.46 2.22 -3.18
C VAL A 12 6.74 3.64 -2.71
N THR A 13 7.04 4.52 -3.64
CA THR A 13 7.22 5.95 -3.35
C THR A 13 5.99 6.70 -3.80
N ILE A 14 5.41 7.48 -2.89
CA ILE A 14 4.32 8.41 -3.15
C ILE A 14 4.90 9.82 -3.22
N GLU A 15 4.79 10.42 -4.39
CA GLU A 15 5.30 11.75 -4.73
C GLU A 15 4.14 12.69 -5.10
N SER A 16 4.41 14.00 -5.19
CA SER A 16 3.38 15.03 -5.43
C SER A 16 2.63 14.89 -6.76
N SER A 17 3.14 14.07 -7.68
CA SER A 17 2.43 13.73 -8.91
C SER A 17 1.18 12.88 -8.65
N VAL A 18 1.03 12.29 -7.46
CA VAL A 18 -0.17 11.55 -7.04
C VAL A 18 -1.19 12.55 -6.51
N THR A 19 -2.23 12.79 -7.29
CA THR A 19 -3.23 13.85 -7.01
C THR A 19 -4.60 13.31 -6.63
N THR A 20 -4.85 12.03 -6.93
CA THR A 20 -6.13 11.37 -6.67
C THR A 20 -5.93 10.05 -5.92
N LYS A 21 -6.97 9.63 -5.18
CA LYS A 21 -6.98 8.31 -4.55
C LYS A 21 -6.79 7.16 -5.54
N HIS A 22 -7.28 7.29 -6.78
CA HIS A 22 -7.12 6.24 -7.79
C HIS A 22 -5.66 6.11 -8.25
N GLU A 23 -4.95 7.22 -8.43
CA GLU A 23 -3.52 7.21 -8.71
C GLU A 23 -2.73 6.61 -7.55
N LEU A 24 -3.14 6.92 -6.31
CA LEU A 24 -2.53 6.35 -5.10
C LEU A 24 -2.71 4.83 -5.04
N PHE A 25 -3.94 4.36 -5.26
CA PHE A 25 -4.23 2.92 -5.28
C PHE A 25 -3.41 2.22 -6.36
N SER A 26 -3.38 2.79 -7.57
CA SER A 26 -2.59 2.25 -8.69
C SER A 26 -1.11 2.19 -8.34
N ARG A 27 -0.55 3.25 -7.74
CA ARG A 27 0.87 3.30 -7.39
C ARG A 27 1.27 2.17 -6.45
N ILE A 28 0.40 1.83 -5.49
CA ILE A 28 0.62 0.74 -4.55
C ILE A 28 0.40 -0.61 -5.23
N THR A 29 -0.69 -0.80 -5.98
CA THR A 29 -1.01 -2.12 -6.55
C THR A 29 -0.19 -2.50 -7.78
N ASP A 30 0.20 -1.53 -8.62
CA ASP A 30 1.06 -1.77 -9.78
C ASP A 30 2.45 -2.27 -9.35
N LYS A 31 2.99 -1.70 -8.26
CA LYS A 31 4.31 -2.06 -7.75
C LYS A 31 4.38 -3.46 -7.18
N VAL A 32 3.30 -3.93 -6.57
CA VAL A 32 3.25 -5.23 -5.90
C VAL A 32 2.76 -6.32 -6.88
N HIS A 33 2.67 -5.99 -8.18
CA HIS A 33 2.14 -6.83 -9.27
C HIS A 33 0.78 -7.43 -8.92
N LEU A 34 -0.05 -6.66 -8.24
CA LEU A 34 -1.17 -7.16 -7.47
C LEU A 34 -2.46 -7.39 -8.28
N GLY A 35 -2.38 -7.25 -9.60
CA GLY A 35 -3.53 -7.33 -10.49
C GLY A 35 -4.32 -6.02 -10.47
N LEU A 36 -4.54 -5.45 -11.65
CA LEU A 36 -5.27 -4.20 -11.85
C LEU A 36 -6.74 -4.35 -11.45
N SER A 37 -7.07 -4.12 -10.18
CA SER A 37 -8.43 -3.86 -9.74
C SER A 37 -8.66 -2.36 -9.71
N ARG A 38 -9.62 -1.89 -10.52
CA ARG A 38 -10.19 -0.55 -10.33
C ARG A 38 -10.94 -0.54 -9.00
N PHE A 39 -10.27 -0.17 -7.92
CA PHE A 39 -10.92 -0.01 -6.62
C PHE A 39 -12.01 1.05 -6.71
N SER A 40 -13.20 0.70 -6.24
CA SER A 40 -14.35 1.59 -6.19
C SER A 40 -14.25 2.61 -5.05
N GLY A 41 -13.46 2.33 -4.01
CA GLY A 41 -13.30 3.19 -2.83
C GLY A 41 -12.24 2.70 -1.86
N TRP A 42 -12.14 3.41 -0.72
CA TRP A 42 -11.17 3.14 0.35
C TRP A 42 -11.35 1.75 0.98
N ASP A 43 -12.59 1.35 1.27
CA ASP A 43 -12.90 0.04 1.87
C ASP A 43 -12.40 -1.12 0.99
N ALA A 44 -12.62 -1.02 -0.33
CA ALA A 44 -12.16 -2.04 -1.27
C ALA A 44 -10.63 -2.08 -1.39
N PHE A 45 -9.96 -0.94 -1.23
CA PHE A 45 -8.50 -0.87 -1.20
C PHE A 45 -7.94 -1.45 0.11
N GLU A 46 -8.58 -1.17 1.24
CA GLU A 46 -8.21 -1.71 2.55
C GLU A 46 -8.31 -3.24 2.57
N GLU A 47 -9.47 -3.79 2.20
CA GLU A 47 -9.69 -5.24 2.15
C GLU A 47 -8.63 -5.93 1.29
N PHE A 48 -8.30 -5.33 0.16
CA PHE A 48 -7.30 -5.84 -0.75
C PHE A 48 -5.88 -5.81 -0.18
N LEU A 49 -5.49 -4.69 0.43
CA LEU A 49 -4.18 -4.53 1.06
C LEU A 49 -4.02 -5.55 2.19
N LEU A 50 -5.00 -5.66 3.08
CA LEU A 50 -4.96 -6.58 4.22
C LEU A 50 -4.93 -8.04 3.75
N SER A 51 -5.80 -8.42 2.80
CA SER A 51 -5.80 -9.77 2.23
C SER A 51 -4.46 -10.12 1.57
N THR A 52 -3.83 -9.15 0.89
CA THR A 52 -2.51 -9.33 0.31
C THR A 52 -1.43 -9.54 1.37
N LEU A 53 -1.40 -8.69 2.39
CA LEU A 53 -0.43 -8.77 3.48
C LEU A 53 -0.62 -10.05 4.30
N GLU A 54 -1.84 -10.55 4.44
CA GLU A 54 -2.12 -11.81 5.12
C GLU A 54 -1.64 -13.02 4.31
N THR A 55 -2.03 -13.09 3.03
CA THR A 55 -1.88 -14.30 2.21
C THR A 55 -0.52 -14.43 1.53
N ARG A 56 0.13 -13.32 1.17
CA ARG A 56 1.41 -13.36 0.46
C ARG A 56 2.59 -13.21 1.41
N ASN A 57 3.69 -13.88 1.09
CA ASN A 57 4.96 -13.74 1.79
C ASN A 57 5.77 -12.57 1.19
N ILE A 58 5.31 -11.34 1.45
CA ILE A 58 5.90 -10.11 0.91
C ILE A 58 6.20 -9.10 2.00
N VAL A 59 7.09 -8.16 1.67
CA VAL A 59 7.36 -6.94 2.43
C VAL A 59 7.14 -5.74 1.52
N ILE A 60 6.43 -4.73 2.02
CA ILE A 60 6.17 -3.47 1.34
C ILE A 60 6.74 -2.35 2.21
N GLN A 61 7.63 -1.55 1.64
CA GLN A 61 8.07 -0.28 2.21
C GLN A 61 7.39 0.85 1.43
N VAL A 62 6.69 1.72 2.15
CA VAL A 62 5.99 2.85 1.58
C VAL A 62 6.67 4.14 2.04
N VAL A 63 7.24 4.85 1.08
CA VAL A 63 7.94 6.11 1.29
C VAL A 63 7.01 7.25 0.87
N ASN A 64 6.55 8.05 1.83
CA ASN A 64 5.67 9.18 1.60
C ASN A 64 6.48 10.45 1.37
N ASP A 65 7.13 10.56 0.21
CA ASP A 65 8.01 11.68 -0.14
C ASP A 65 7.26 13.02 -0.19
N ASP A 66 6.14 13.08 -0.90
CA ASP A 66 5.30 14.27 -0.96
C ASP A 66 3.81 13.93 -1.20
N LEU A 67 2.99 14.14 -0.16
CA LEU A 67 1.54 13.92 -0.20
C LEU A 67 0.74 15.21 -0.47
N SER A 68 1.40 16.32 -0.83
CA SER A 68 0.74 17.61 -1.06
C SER A 68 -0.17 17.63 -2.29
N GLY A 69 0.03 16.69 -3.23
CA GLY A 69 -0.83 16.51 -4.41
C GLY A 69 -2.24 16.00 -4.06
N LEU A 70 -2.39 15.30 -2.93
CA LEU A 70 -3.68 14.75 -2.49
C LEU A 70 -4.55 15.80 -1.81
N SER A 71 -5.87 15.63 -1.94
CA SER A 71 -6.82 16.36 -1.10
C SER A 71 -6.57 16.08 0.39
N GLU A 72 -6.88 17.04 1.27
CA GLU A 72 -6.70 16.85 2.72
C GLU A 72 -7.48 15.62 3.23
N SER A 73 -8.69 15.42 2.71
CA SER A 73 -9.54 14.27 3.05
C SER A 73 -8.90 12.95 2.64
N ASP A 74 -8.41 12.84 1.39
CA ASP A 74 -7.79 11.60 0.90
C ASP A 74 -6.46 11.32 1.62
N ARG A 75 -5.64 12.35 1.85
CA ARG A 75 -4.39 12.22 2.60
C ARG A 75 -4.62 11.69 4.01
N ARG A 76 -5.64 12.20 4.71
CA ARG A 76 -5.98 11.77 6.07
C ARG A 76 -6.46 10.31 6.10
N LEU A 77 -7.32 9.92 5.15
CA LEU A 77 -7.81 8.55 5.04
C LEU A 77 -6.68 7.58 4.71
N TYR A 78 -5.84 7.92 3.75
CA TYR A 78 -4.67 7.17 3.36
C TYR A 78 -3.74 6.91 4.54
N LEU A 79 -3.27 7.97 5.21
CA LEU A 79 -2.33 7.84 6.33
C LEU A 79 -2.89 6.95 7.43
N ARG A 80 -4.16 7.16 7.81
CA ARG A 80 -4.82 6.34 8.82
C ARG A 80 -4.85 4.86 8.44
N LEU A 81 -5.27 4.55 7.22
CA LEU A 81 -5.35 3.17 6.72
C LEU A 81 -3.97 2.51 6.73
N MET A 82 -2.95 3.22 6.22
CA MET A 82 -1.59 2.68 6.17
C MET A 82 -1.01 2.46 7.57
N GLU A 83 -1.23 3.37 8.51
CA GLU A 83 -0.82 3.24 9.91
C GLU A 83 -1.49 2.04 10.60
N ASP A 84 -2.80 1.86 10.38
CA ASP A 84 -3.54 0.74 10.94
C ASP A 84 -3.06 -0.59 10.34
N ALA A 85 -2.86 -0.66 9.02
CA ALA A 85 -2.30 -1.84 8.35
C ALA A 85 -0.85 -2.15 8.80
N ALA A 86 -0.01 -1.14 9.01
CA ALA A 86 1.36 -1.31 9.49
C ALA A 86 1.39 -1.80 10.94
N ARG A 87 0.42 -1.39 11.77
CA ARG A 87 0.25 -1.90 13.13
C ARG A 87 -0.19 -3.37 13.14
N GLU A 88 -1.05 -3.76 12.21
CA GLU A 88 -1.53 -5.14 12.08
C GLU A 88 -0.46 -6.07 11.49
N PHE A 89 0.33 -5.58 10.53
CA PHE A 89 1.37 -6.34 9.83
C PHE A 89 2.77 -5.70 9.98
N PRO A 90 3.32 -5.55 11.20
CA PRO A 90 4.54 -4.77 11.47
C PRO A 90 5.82 -5.35 10.87
N GLN A 91 5.78 -6.61 10.44
CA GLN A 91 6.89 -7.30 9.76
C GLN A 91 6.75 -7.34 8.23
N LYS A 92 5.64 -6.83 7.68
CA LYS A 92 5.37 -6.83 6.25
C LYS A 92 5.12 -5.44 5.67
N LEU A 93 4.68 -4.46 6.46
CA LEU A 93 4.43 -3.10 5.98
C LEU A 93 5.21 -2.09 6.81
N PHE A 94 6.07 -1.34 6.13
CA PHE A 94 6.89 -0.28 6.72
C PHE A 94 6.53 1.06 6.10
N LEU A 95 6.40 2.10 6.93
CA LEU A 95 6.10 3.46 6.52
C LEU A 95 7.30 4.35 6.80
N GLU A 96 7.74 5.12 5.81
CA GLU A 96 8.86 6.08 5.88
C GLU A 96 8.41 7.47 5.43
#